data_AF-A0A4R1BIF6-F1
#
_entry.id   AF-A0A4R1BIF6-F1
#
_cell.length_a   1.000
_cell.length_b   1.000
_cell.length_c   1.000
_cell.angle_alpha   90.00
_cell.angle_beta   90.00
_cell.angle_gamma   90.00
#
_symmetry.space_group_name_H-M   'P 1'
#
loop_
_entity.id
_entity.type
_entity.pdbx_description
1 polymer ?
#
loop_
_entity_poly.entity_id
_entity_poly.type
_entity_poly.pdbx_seq_one_letter_code
_entity_poly.pdbx_strand_id
1 'polypeptide(L)'
;MSLYAFENLALKLTELGYPDVETSSVRIMRRDLTSEERAGNLNFDVDGIYFTIDGQTYKGYMYLKFPDIIRYGLPKFHITNCATIDKQRANGSFDGRYFWHNSNVVSLEDRSTHQVFEEVELSLCGNCRQQAGVQEFTTTGGFFDLNYEEETTLNQDVEVDLFGYVLNWEKISRAYRQAKEYTCESCGLQITVAADKRFIQTHHRDGNKLNNAPLNLQCLCVLCHSQVDQRHEENFRRRRSQKEIENFVNKYREQLTA
;
A
#
# COMPACT_ATOMS: atom_id res chain seq x y z
N MET A 1 -25.94 -30.31 0.96
CA MET A 1 -24.68 -30.50 0.21
C MET A 1 -24.41 -29.21 -0.55
N SER A 2 -23.57 -28.34 0.03
CA SER A 2 -23.18 -27.07 -0.59
C SER A 2 -21.90 -27.29 -1.39
N LEU A 3 -21.92 -26.94 -2.67
CA LEU A 3 -20.83 -27.12 -3.66
C LEU A 3 -19.70 -26.08 -3.51
N TYR A 4 -19.54 -25.45 -2.34
CA TYR A 4 -18.57 -24.37 -2.09
C TYR A 4 -17.70 -24.63 -0.86
N ALA A 5 -17.35 -25.88 -0.57
CA ALA A 5 -16.31 -26.17 0.42
C ALA A 5 -14.94 -26.10 -0.27
N PHE A 6 -14.32 -24.91 -0.21
CA PHE A 6 -12.96 -24.63 -0.71
C PHE A 6 -11.88 -25.58 -0.13
N GLU A 7 -12.17 -26.26 0.97
CA GLU A 7 -11.30 -27.24 1.63
C GLU A 7 -10.93 -28.42 0.72
N ASN A 8 -11.85 -28.91 -0.10
CA ASN A 8 -11.58 -30.04 -1.00
C ASN A 8 -10.71 -29.63 -2.20
N LEU A 9 -10.77 -28.35 -2.59
CA LEU A 9 -9.93 -27.80 -3.65
C LEU A 9 -8.50 -27.61 -3.17
N ALA A 10 -8.32 -27.07 -1.95
CA ALA A 10 -7.01 -26.92 -1.33
C ALA A 10 -6.26 -28.26 -1.25
N LEU A 11 -6.92 -29.30 -0.71
CA LEU A 11 -6.35 -30.66 -0.66
C LEU A 11 -5.93 -31.21 -2.02
N LYS A 12 -6.73 -30.94 -3.07
CA LYS A 12 -6.43 -31.39 -4.43
C LYS A 12 -5.24 -30.67 -5.05
N LEU A 13 -5.06 -29.39 -4.76
CA LEU A 13 -3.94 -28.58 -5.23
C LEU A 13 -2.63 -29.01 -4.56
N THR A 14 -2.66 -29.30 -3.26
CA THR A 14 -1.54 -29.88 -2.52
C THR A 14 -1.11 -31.23 -3.09
N GLU A 15 -2.06 -32.13 -3.40
CA GLU A 15 -1.77 -33.42 -4.06
C GLU A 15 -1.10 -33.27 -5.43
N LEU A 16 -1.43 -32.20 -6.16
CA LEU A 16 -0.89 -31.91 -7.49
C LEU A 16 0.47 -31.18 -7.45
N GLY A 17 1.03 -30.96 -6.25
CA GLY A 17 2.34 -30.32 -6.07
C GLY A 17 2.33 -28.81 -6.27
N TYR A 18 1.15 -28.18 -6.27
CA TYR A 18 1.08 -26.73 -6.18
C TYR A 18 1.42 -26.29 -4.75
N PRO A 19 2.26 -25.25 -4.58
CA PRO A 19 2.52 -24.69 -3.26
C PRO A 19 1.20 -24.25 -2.63
N ASP A 20 1.06 -24.49 -1.31
CA ASP A 20 -0.07 -23.97 -0.54
C ASP A 20 -0.15 -22.46 -0.81
N VAL A 21 -1.33 -22.00 -1.22
CA VAL A 21 -1.59 -20.57 -1.35
C VAL A 21 -1.45 -20.02 0.06
N GLU A 22 -0.38 -19.25 0.30
CA GLU A 22 -0.11 -18.62 1.59
C GLU A 22 -1.40 -17.97 2.08
N THR A 23 -1.90 -18.50 3.19
CA THR A 23 -3.06 -17.96 3.89
C THR A 23 -2.77 -16.50 4.19
N SER A 24 -3.50 -15.59 3.54
CA SER A 24 -3.69 -14.17 3.88
C SER A 24 -2.58 -13.57 4.77
N SER A 25 -1.75 -12.71 4.19
CA SER A 25 -0.71 -11.90 4.87
C SER A 25 -1.20 -11.06 6.06
N VAL A 26 -2.52 -10.99 6.30
CA VAL A 26 -3.14 -10.25 7.41
C VAL A 26 -3.09 -11.06 8.71
N ARG A 27 -2.13 -10.74 9.57
CA ARG A 27 -2.00 -11.31 10.92
C ARG A 27 -2.87 -10.52 11.91
N ILE A 28 -4.03 -11.08 12.29
CA ILE A 28 -4.89 -10.47 13.32
C ILE A 28 -4.30 -10.70 14.72
N MET A 29 -4.16 -9.63 15.50
CA MET A 29 -3.57 -9.67 16.84
C MET A 29 -4.23 -8.67 17.78
N ARG A 30 -4.39 -9.07 19.05
CA ARG A 30 -4.76 -8.19 20.16
C ARG A 30 -3.62 -8.16 21.18
N ARG A 31 -3.16 -6.97 21.56
CA ARG A 31 -2.04 -6.77 22.49
C ARG A 31 -2.37 -5.74 23.55
N ASP A 32 -1.71 -5.84 24.71
CA ASP A 32 -1.78 -4.81 25.75
C ASP A 32 -1.02 -3.57 25.29
N LEU A 33 -1.73 -2.47 25.01
CA LEU A 33 -1.13 -1.32 24.34
C LEU A 33 0.00 -0.71 25.17
N THR A 34 -0.21 -0.52 26.47
CA THR A 34 0.80 0.11 27.33
C THR A 34 2.05 -0.76 27.46
N SER A 35 1.90 -2.08 27.48
CA SER A 35 3.03 -3.00 27.51
C SER A 35 3.85 -2.92 26.22
N GLU A 36 3.19 -2.93 25.06
CA GLU A 36 3.88 -2.84 23.76
C GLU A 36 4.50 -1.46 23.53
N GLU A 37 3.87 -0.38 23.99
CA GLU A 37 4.42 0.98 23.93
C GLU A 37 5.71 1.09 24.74
N ARG A 38 5.73 0.53 25.96
CA ARG A 38 6.93 0.50 26.81
C ARG A 38 8.04 -0.40 26.26
N ALA A 39 7.67 -1.44 25.51
CA ALA A 39 8.62 -2.28 24.80
C ALA A 39 9.22 -1.62 23.56
N GLY A 40 8.68 -0.47 23.11
CA GLY A 40 9.11 0.21 21.89
C GLY A 40 8.56 -0.41 20.61
N ASN A 41 7.54 -1.26 20.70
CA ASN A 41 6.95 -1.96 19.56
C ASN A 41 5.83 -1.14 18.87
N LEU A 42 5.44 0.00 19.44
CA LEU A 42 4.38 0.86 18.90
C LEU A 42 4.94 2.20 18.42
N ASN A 43 4.49 2.62 17.24
CA ASN A 43 4.67 3.96 16.71
C ASN A 43 3.30 4.63 16.52
N PHE A 44 3.16 5.88 16.96
CA PHE A 44 1.95 6.68 16.79
C PHE A 44 2.24 7.79 15.80
N ASP A 45 1.52 7.79 14.67
CA ASP A 45 1.65 8.81 13.64
C ASP A 45 0.34 9.59 13.45
N VAL A 46 0.32 10.53 12.52
CA VAL A 46 -0.84 11.38 12.20
C VAL A 46 -2.00 10.59 11.59
N ASP A 47 -1.71 9.43 10.99
CA ASP A 47 -2.66 8.61 10.23
C ASP A 47 -2.90 7.21 10.82
N GLY A 48 -2.21 6.82 11.90
CA GLY A 48 -2.34 5.46 12.43
C GLY A 48 -1.55 5.15 13.70
N ILE A 49 -1.85 3.98 14.27
CA ILE A 49 -1.06 3.33 15.32
C ILE A 49 -0.45 2.07 14.72
N TYR A 50 0.87 2.04 14.66
CA TYR A 50 1.62 0.99 13.99
C TYR A 50 2.29 0.09 15.04
N PHE A 51 2.10 -1.22 14.90
CA PHE A 51 2.73 -2.23 15.74
C PHE A 51 3.75 -3.04 14.94
N THR A 52 4.98 -3.10 15.41
CA THR A 52 6.07 -3.83 14.75
C THR A 52 6.42 -5.08 15.54
N ILE A 53 6.38 -6.24 14.87
CA ILE A 53 6.77 -7.53 15.43
C ILE A 53 7.41 -8.37 14.33
N ASP A 54 8.47 -9.10 14.66
CA ASP A 54 9.17 -9.99 13.71
C ASP A 54 9.66 -9.28 12.42
N GLY A 55 9.95 -7.98 12.51
CA GLY A 55 10.36 -7.15 11.36
C GLY A 55 9.21 -6.69 10.45
N GLN A 56 7.97 -7.11 10.71
CA GLN A 56 6.78 -6.67 9.99
C GLN A 56 6.04 -5.60 10.80
N THR A 57 5.47 -4.62 10.11
CA THR A 57 4.66 -3.56 10.71
C THR A 57 3.20 -3.72 10.31
N TYR A 58 2.30 -3.54 11.29
CA TYR A 58 0.86 -3.68 11.15
C TYR A 58 0.16 -2.40 11.61
N LYS A 59 -0.79 -1.91 10.81
CA LYS A 59 -1.63 -0.77 11.19
C LYS A 59 -2.81 -1.25 12.02
N GLY A 60 -3.09 -0.57 13.12
CA GLY A 60 -4.17 -0.94 14.02
C GLY A 60 -4.77 0.26 14.74
N TYR A 61 -5.63 -0.07 15.69
CA TYR A 61 -6.33 0.88 16.54
C TYR A 61 -6.25 0.46 18.00
N MET A 62 -6.65 1.38 18.88
CA MET A 62 -6.80 1.12 20.30
C MET A 62 -8.24 1.26 20.78
N TYR A 63 -8.62 0.42 21.74
CA TYR A 63 -9.93 0.46 22.40
C TYR A 63 -9.81 0.07 23.88
N LEU A 64 -10.79 0.46 24.69
CA LEU A 64 -10.79 0.20 26.13
C LEU A 64 -10.89 -1.29 26.46
N LYS A 65 -10.06 -1.78 27.39
CA LYS A 65 -10.08 -3.18 27.86
C LYS A 65 -11.38 -3.53 28.58
N PHE A 66 -11.76 -2.68 29.54
CA PHE A 66 -12.88 -2.89 30.47
C PHE A 66 -13.75 -1.62 30.55
N PRO A 67 -14.57 -1.34 29.52
CA PRO A 67 -15.53 -0.23 29.53
C PRO A 67 -16.72 -0.49 30.46
N ASP A 68 -17.35 0.57 30.96
CA ASP A 68 -18.64 0.51 31.67
C ASP A 68 -19.81 0.57 30.66
N ILE A 69 -19.99 -0.51 29.89
CA ILE A 69 -20.92 -0.62 28.75
C ILE A 69 -22.37 -0.46 29.18
N ILE A 70 -22.77 -1.14 30.27
CA ILE A 70 -24.17 -1.09 30.74
C ILE A 70 -24.58 0.34 31.10
N ARG A 71 -23.63 1.15 31.54
CA ARG A 71 -23.88 2.53 31.98
C ARG A 71 -23.76 3.55 30.85
N TYR A 72 -22.77 3.42 29.98
CA TYR A 72 -22.41 4.45 28.99
C TYR A 72 -22.53 4.02 27.53
N GLY A 73 -22.87 2.75 27.29
CA GLY A 73 -22.88 2.15 25.97
C GLY A 73 -21.48 1.73 25.49
N LEU A 74 -21.42 1.28 24.24
CA LEU A 74 -20.18 0.81 23.63
C LEU A 74 -19.11 1.92 23.57
N PRO A 75 -17.84 1.60 23.88
CA PRO A 75 -16.75 2.56 23.75
C PRO A 75 -16.53 2.94 22.28
N LYS A 76 -15.72 3.98 22.07
CA LYS A 76 -15.20 4.32 20.74
C LYS A 76 -13.78 3.78 20.60
N PHE A 77 -13.36 3.48 19.37
CA PHE A 77 -11.97 3.15 19.07
C PHE A 77 -11.20 4.37 18.59
N HIS A 78 -9.87 4.31 18.70
CA HIS A 78 -8.96 5.40 18.37
C HIS A 78 -7.83 4.91 17.48
N ILE A 79 -7.50 5.69 16.45
CA ILE A 79 -6.45 5.37 15.46
C ILE A 79 -5.21 6.28 15.59
N THR A 80 -5.24 7.23 16.53
CA THR A 80 -4.15 8.20 16.77
C THR A 80 -4.16 8.62 18.23
N ASN A 81 -3.09 9.30 18.67
CA ASN A 81 -3.10 10.11 19.89
C ASN A 81 -3.96 11.37 19.64
N CYS A 82 -5.28 11.21 19.68
CA CYS A 82 -6.19 12.33 19.53
C CYS A 82 -6.33 13.12 20.83
N ALA A 83 -6.96 14.30 20.76
CA ALA A 83 -7.18 15.17 21.92
C ALA A 83 -7.77 14.45 23.17
N THR A 84 -8.60 13.42 22.99
CA THR A 84 -9.11 12.60 24.10
C THR A 84 -7.99 11.80 24.77
N ILE A 85 -7.16 11.14 23.96
CA ILE A 85 -6.04 10.30 24.42
C ILE A 85 -4.96 11.18 25.05
N ASP A 86 -4.61 12.31 24.43
CA ASP A 86 -3.63 13.25 24.97
C ASP A 86 -4.06 13.75 26.35
N LYS A 87 -5.35 14.08 26.52
CA LYS A 87 -5.90 14.47 27.82
C LYS A 87 -5.80 13.35 28.85
N GLN A 88 -6.05 12.10 28.46
CA GLN A 88 -5.91 10.95 29.36
C GLN A 88 -4.45 10.66 29.73
N ARG A 89 -3.51 10.86 28.80
CA ARG A 89 -2.07 10.74 29.07
C ARG A 89 -1.64 11.84 30.04
N ALA A 90 -2.01 13.09 29.76
CA ALA A 90 -1.65 14.25 30.58
C ALA A 90 -2.18 14.18 32.02
N ASN A 91 -3.35 13.57 32.23
CA ASN A 91 -3.94 13.40 33.57
C ASN A 91 -3.64 12.04 34.22
N GLY A 92 -2.79 11.21 33.61
CA GLY A 92 -2.37 9.90 34.13
C GLY A 92 -3.45 8.80 34.11
N SER A 93 -4.54 9.00 33.36
CA SER A 93 -5.65 8.03 33.27
C SER A 93 -5.63 7.17 32.01
N PHE A 94 -4.52 7.12 31.28
CA PHE A 94 -4.35 6.34 30.05
C PHE A 94 -3.76 4.94 30.30
N ASP A 95 -2.65 4.88 31.04
CA ASP A 95 -1.85 3.66 31.19
C ASP A 95 -2.65 2.45 31.69
N GLY A 96 -2.46 1.31 31.01
CA GLY A 96 -3.07 0.03 31.36
C GLY A 96 -4.52 -0.13 30.90
N ARG A 97 -5.15 0.86 30.26
CA ARG A 97 -6.58 0.84 29.93
C ARG A 97 -6.93 0.39 28.52
N TYR A 98 -5.95 0.29 27.63
CA TYR A 98 -6.19 0.09 26.20
C TYR A 98 -5.57 -1.21 25.69
N PHE A 99 -6.31 -1.90 24.82
CA PHE A 99 -5.74 -2.89 23.91
C PHE A 99 -5.39 -2.21 22.58
N TRP A 100 -4.34 -2.69 21.92
CA TRP A 100 -4.10 -2.50 20.49
C TRP A 100 -4.69 -3.69 19.73
N HIS A 101 -5.33 -3.46 18.58
CA HIS A 101 -5.90 -4.49 17.73
C HIS A 101 -6.02 -4.05 16.27
N ASN A 102 -6.17 -4.99 15.34
CA ASN A 102 -6.32 -4.78 13.90
C ASN A 102 -7.41 -5.68 13.28
N SER A 103 -8.41 -6.11 14.05
CA SER A 103 -9.56 -6.90 13.55
C SER A 103 -10.76 -5.99 13.18
N ASN A 104 -11.69 -6.49 12.37
CA ASN A 104 -12.96 -5.83 12.08
C ASN A 104 -13.92 -5.77 13.30
N VAL A 105 -13.81 -6.75 14.21
CA VAL A 105 -14.62 -6.85 15.43
C VAL A 105 -13.77 -7.08 16.68
N VAL A 106 -14.31 -6.74 17.84
CA VAL A 106 -13.66 -6.91 19.14
C VAL A 106 -14.54 -7.63 20.15
N SER A 107 -13.90 -8.27 21.13
CA SER A 107 -14.55 -8.74 22.35
C SER A 107 -14.35 -7.72 23.47
N LEU A 108 -15.43 -7.44 24.21
CA LEU A 108 -15.45 -6.54 25.36
C LEU A 108 -15.99 -7.23 26.60
N GLU A 109 -15.52 -6.82 27.77
CA GLU A 109 -16.08 -7.21 29.05
C GLU A 109 -16.52 -5.95 29.80
N ASP A 110 -17.79 -5.91 30.20
CA ASP A 110 -18.31 -4.81 31.03
C ASP A 110 -17.63 -4.83 32.39
N ARG A 111 -17.05 -3.69 32.78
CA ARG A 111 -16.29 -3.56 34.03
C ARG A 111 -17.11 -3.86 35.29
N SER A 112 -18.41 -3.57 35.27
CA SER A 112 -19.28 -3.61 36.45
C SER A 112 -19.97 -4.95 36.62
N THR A 113 -20.43 -5.55 35.52
CA THR A 113 -21.19 -6.80 35.53
C THR A 113 -20.37 -8.02 35.10
N HIS A 114 -19.17 -7.81 34.55
CA HIS A 114 -18.38 -8.84 33.88
C HIS A 114 -19.10 -9.50 32.71
N GLN A 115 -20.15 -8.87 32.18
CA GLN A 115 -20.84 -9.36 30.98
C GLN A 115 -19.92 -9.21 29.77
N VAL A 116 -19.75 -10.30 29.02
CA VAL A 116 -18.96 -10.33 27.80
C VAL A 116 -19.85 -10.04 26.58
N PHE A 117 -19.33 -9.20 25.68
CA PHE A 117 -19.91 -8.88 24.39
C PHE A 117 -18.91 -9.29 23.31
N GLU A 118 -19.25 -10.28 22.51
CA GLU A 118 -18.42 -10.83 21.44
C GLU A 118 -18.77 -10.21 20.08
N GLU A 119 -17.83 -10.25 19.15
CA GLU A 119 -17.99 -9.83 17.74
C GLU A 119 -18.58 -8.41 17.58
N VAL A 120 -18.17 -7.47 18.45
CA VAL A 120 -18.69 -6.11 18.46
C VAL A 120 -17.92 -5.23 17.49
N GLU A 121 -18.65 -4.51 16.64
CA GLU A 121 -18.10 -3.43 15.84
C GLU A 121 -18.16 -2.10 16.60
N LEU A 122 -17.02 -1.39 16.70
CA LEU A 122 -16.95 -0.11 17.41
C LEU A 122 -16.98 1.06 16.44
N SER A 123 -17.57 2.19 16.84
CA SER A 123 -17.48 3.42 16.05
C SER A 123 -16.22 4.24 16.39
N LEU A 124 -15.71 4.95 15.39
CA LEU A 124 -14.51 5.78 15.48
C LEU A 124 -14.73 6.97 16.40
N CYS A 125 -13.71 7.31 17.21
CA CYS A 125 -13.70 8.52 18.01
C CYS A 125 -13.79 9.78 17.12
N GLY A 126 -14.71 10.70 17.44
CA GLY A 126 -14.89 11.94 16.67
C GLY A 126 -13.63 12.82 16.60
N ASN A 127 -12.82 12.85 17.67
CA ASN A 127 -11.56 13.59 17.68
C ASN A 127 -10.52 12.93 16.75
N CYS A 128 -10.47 11.60 16.68
CA CYS A 128 -9.63 10.90 15.70
C CYS A 128 -10.08 11.21 14.28
N ARG A 129 -11.39 11.14 14.01
CA ARG A 129 -11.95 11.45 12.68
C ARG A 129 -11.55 12.86 12.22
N GLN A 130 -11.67 13.86 13.10
CA GLN A 130 -11.32 15.24 12.77
C GLN A 130 -9.82 15.43 12.58
N GLN A 131 -8.99 14.87 13.46
CA GLN A 131 -7.55 15.09 13.47
C GLN A 131 -6.83 14.37 12.32
N ALA A 132 -7.22 13.13 12.02
CA ALA A 132 -6.64 12.35 10.93
C ALA A 132 -7.31 12.61 9.57
N GLY A 133 -8.38 13.42 9.53
CA GLY A 133 -9.08 13.76 8.29
C GLY A 133 -9.85 12.60 7.65
N VAL A 134 -10.17 11.55 8.43
CA VAL A 134 -10.81 10.32 7.92
C VAL A 134 -12.24 10.60 7.45
N GLN A 135 -12.53 10.22 6.21
CA GLN A 135 -13.88 10.25 5.61
C GLN A 135 -14.37 8.87 5.14
N GLU A 136 -13.45 7.93 5.00
CA GLU A 136 -13.63 6.65 4.32
C GLU A 136 -14.26 5.59 5.22
N PHE A 137 -14.02 5.66 6.54
CA PHE A 137 -14.58 4.73 7.51
C PHE A 137 -15.04 5.42 8.79
N THR A 138 -16.00 4.78 9.47
CA THR A 138 -16.49 5.23 10.78
C THR A 138 -16.58 4.11 11.80
N THR A 139 -16.19 2.90 11.42
CA THR A 139 -16.29 1.69 12.24
C THR A 139 -15.02 0.85 12.15
N THR A 140 -14.85 -0.12 13.06
CA THR A 140 -13.73 -1.08 13.02
C THR A 140 -13.78 -1.97 11.78
N GLY A 141 -14.97 -2.31 11.26
CA GLY A 141 -15.13 -3.03 9.99
C GLY A 141 -14.62 -2.22 8.82
N GLY A 142 -15.06 -0.97 8.67
CA GLY A 142 -14.56 -0.10 7.59
C GLY A 142 -13.06 0.20 7.70
N PHE A 143 -12.51 0.33 8.91
CA PHE A 143 -11.06 0.45 9.12
C PHE A 143 -10.33 -0.82 8.66
N PHE A 144 -10.85 -2.00 9.02
CA PHE A 144 -10.28 -3.28 8.63
C PHE A 144 -10.30 -3.45 7.12
N ASP A 145 -11.42 -3.18 6.46
CA ASP A 145 -11.57 -3.34 5.02
C ASP A 145 -10.57 -2.46 4.25
N LEU A 146 -10.42 -1.19 4.66
CA LEU A 146 -9.46 -0.28 4.02
C LEU A 146 -8.01 -0.70 4.25
N ASN A 147 -7.66 -1.11 5.47
CA ASN A 147 -6.31 -1.59 5.73
C ASN A 147 -6.05 -2.93 5.02
N TYR A 148 -7.06 -3.79 4.90
CA TYR A 148 -6.97 -5.04 4.15
C TYR A 148 -6.78 -4.76 2.67
N GLU A 149 -7.49 -3.80 2.09
CA GLU A 149 -7.28 -3.35 0.70
C GLU A 149 -5.90 -2.71 0.52
N GLU A 150 -5.42 -1.88 1.44
CA GLU A 150 -4.06 -1.32 1.43
C GLU A 150 -3.01 -2.44 1.53
N GLU A 151 -3.13 -3.35 2.49
CA GLU A 151 -2.21 -4.48 2.64
C GLU A 151 -2.29 -5.43 1.45
N THR A 152 -3.46 -5.65 0.85
CA THR A 152 -3.60 -6.50 -0.35
C THR A 152 -3.06 -5.81 -1.60
N THR A 153 -3.16 -4.49 -1.70
CA THR A 153 -2.55 -3.73 -2.82
C THR A 153 -1.03 -3.62 -2.67
N LEU A 154 -0.51 -3.63 -1.44
CA LEU A 154 0.93 -3.66 -1.13
C LEU A 154 1.54 -5.06 -1.17
N ASN A 155 0.78 -6.10 -0.78
CA ASN A 155 1.15 -7.52 -0.79
C ASN A 155 0.59 -8.28 -1.99
N GLN A 156 0.05 -7.59 -3.00
CA GLN A 156 -0.09 -8.24 -4.29
C GLN A 156 1.33 -8.58 -4.74
N ASP A 157 1.63 -9.88 -4.81
CA ASP A 157 2.54 -10.38 -5.83
C ASP A 157 2.09 -9.70 -7.11
N VAL A 158 2.80 -8.63 -7.48
CA VAL A 158 2.45 -7.89 -8.67
C VAL A 158 2.70 -8.88 -9.78
N GLU A 159 1.63 -9.41 -10.39
CA GLU A 159 1.79 -10.30 -11.53
C GLU A 159 2.64 -9.53 -12.54
N VAL A 160 3.85 -10.04 -12.74
CA VAL A 160 4.82 -9.46 -13.64
C VAL A 160 4.90 -10.28 -14.91
N ASP A 161 5.13 -9.62 -16.03
CA ASP A 161 5.52 -10.30 -17.25
C ASP A 161 6.90 -10.97 -17.10
N LEU A 162 7.31 -11.72 -18.14
CA LEU A 162 8.63 -12.36 -18.23
C LEU A 162 9.81 -11.38 -18.07
N PHE A 163 9.58 -10.06 -18.11
CA PHE A 163 10.58 -9.01 -18.00
C PHE A 163 10.50 -8.24 -16.68
N GLY A 164 9.65 -8.66 -15.73
CA GLY A 164 9.53 -8.05 -14.41
C GLY A 164 8.72 -6.74 -14.38
N TYR A 165 7.89 -6.47 -15.39
CA TYR A 165 6.95 -5.35 -15.39
C TYR A 165 5.57 -5.81 -14.95
N VAL A 166 4.83 -4.93 -14.27
CA VAL A 166 3.41 -5.15 -13.95
C VAL A 166 2.61 -5.50 -15.22
N LEU A 167 1.69 -6.47 -15.17
CA LEU A 167 0.96 -6.94 -16.38
C LEU A 167 0.29 -5.82 -17.20
N ASN A 168 -0.11 -4.72 -16.57
CA ASN A 168 -0.72 -3.56 -17.22
C ASN A 168 0.29 -2.45 -17.61
N TRP A 169 1.60 -2.73 -17.60
CA TRP A 169 2.67 -1.76 -17.85
C TRP A 169 2.50 -1.01 -19.18
N GLU A 170 2.09 -1.70 -20.26
CA GLU A 170 1.87 -1.03 -21.55
C GLU A 170 0.83 0.10 -21.44
N LYS A 171 -0.22 -0.08 -20.61
CA LYS A 171 -1.23 0.94 -20.38
C LYS A 171 -0.66 2.11 -19.58
N ILE A 172 0.08 1.82 -18.50
CA ILE A 172 0.72 2.82 -17.63
C ILE A 172 1.72 3.66 -18.42
N SER A 173 2.67 3.02 -19.11
CA SER A 173 3.67 3.69 -19.94
C SER A 173 3.02 4.56 -21.02
N ARG A 174 1.97 4.05 -21.68
CA ARG A 174 1.27 4.83 -22.72
C ARG A 174 0.56 6.04 -22.13
N ALA A 175 -0.15 5.87 -21.01
CA ALA A 175 -0.84 6.98 -20.34
C ALA A 175 0.15 8.06 -19.89
N TYR A 176 1.29 7.68 -19.30
CA TYR A 176 2.32 8.62 -18.90
C TYR A 176 2.92 9.39 -20.10
N ARG A 177 3.26 8.68 -21.20
CA ARG A 177 3.76 9.33 -22.42
C ARG A 177 2.73 10.26 -23.06
N GLN A 178 1.44 9.89 -23.02
CA GLN A 178 0.35 10.75 -23.48
C GLN A 178 0.21 12.02 -22.63
N ALA A 179 0.29 11.90 -21.30
CA ALA A 179 0.24 13.04 -20.38
C ALA A 179 1.41 14.01 -20.57
N LYS A 180 2.55 13.52 -21.08
CA LYS A 180 3.73 14.33 -21.46
C LYS A 180 3.73 14.73 -22.93
N GLU A 181 2.63 14.50 -23.64
CA GLU A 181 2.46 14.81 -25.07
C GLU A 181 3.59 14.24 -25.96
N TYR A 182 4.14 13.09 -25.57
CA TYR A 182 5.30 12.45 -26.23
C TYR A 182 6.53 13.38 -26.34
N THR A 183 6.74 14.20 -25.32
CA THR A 183 7.89 15.08 -25.18
C THR A 183 8.97 14.41 -24.33
N CYS A 184 10.20 14.40 -24.82
CA CYS A 184 11.35 13.94 -24.05
C CYS A 184 11.63 14.93 -22.91
N GLU A 185 11.51 14.47 -21.66
CA GLU A 185 11.77 15.26 -20.45
C GLU A 185 13.28 15.49 -20.19
N SER A 186 14.17 14.99 -21.06
CA SER A 186 15.62 15.23 -21.00
C SER A 186 16.07 16.27 -22.03
N CYS A 187 15.75 16.07 -23.32
CA CYS A 187 16.18 16.97 -24.40
C CYS A 187 15.09 17.92 -24.93
N GLY A 188 13.85 17.81 -24.45
CA GLY A 188 12.73 18.65 -24.89
C GLY A 188 12.12 18.31 -26.25
N LEU A 189 12.68 17.34 -27.00
CA LEU A 189 12.13 16.94 -28.30
C LEU A 189 10.69 16.39 -28.16
N GLN A 190 9.74 16.99 -28.87
CA GLN A 190 8.36 16.52 -28.95
C GLN A 190 8.09 15.74 -30.23
N ILE A 191 7.49 14.56 -30.11
CA ILE A 191 7.11 13.71 -31.25
C ILE A 191 5.62 13.84 -31.55
N THR A 192 5.29 14.61 -32.59
CA THR A 192 3.90 14.84 -33.03
C THR A 192 3.42 13.79 -34.03
N VAL A 193 4.34 13.19 -34.80
CA VAL A 193 4.02 12.17 -35.81
C VAL A 193 3.64 10.85 -35.13
N ALA A 194 2.40 10.38 -35.35
CA ALA A 194 1.86 9.20 -34.69
C ALA A 194 2.71 7.93 -34.88
N ALA A 195 3.23 7.70 -36.09
CA ALA A 195 4.07 6.54 -36.41
C ALA A 195 5.43 6.53 -35.68
N ASP A 196 5.87 7.71 -35.22
CA ASP A 196 7.17 7.88 -34.58
C ASP A 196 7.10 7.86 -33.05
N LYS A 197 5.90 7.83 -32.47
CA LYS A 197 5.70 7.75 -31.00
C LYS A 197 6.38 6.55 -30.36
N ARG A 198 6.75 5.52 -31.15
CA ARG A 198 7.59 4.39 -30.73
C ARG A 198 8.99 4.80 -30.24
N PHE A 199 9.50 5.95 -30.69
CA PHE A 199 10.81 6.46 -30.27
C PHE A 199 10.79 7.11 -28.88
N ILE A 200 9.62 7.27 -28.27
CA ILE A 200 9.47 7.75 -26.90
C ILE A 200 9.14 6.58 -25.99
N GLN A 201 9.90 6.44 -24.90
CA GLN A 201 9.83 5.36 -23.94
C GLN A 201 9.65 5.93 -22.52
N THR A 202 9.15 5.12 -21.60
CA THR A 202 9.07 5.47 -20.18
C THR A 202 10.24 4.81 -19.44
N HIS A 203 10.94 5.59 -18.64
CA HIS A 203 12.04 5.17 -17.78
C HIS A 203 11.62 5.27 -16.31
N HIS A 204 11.96 4.24 -15.50
CA HIS A 204 11.81 4.24 -14.05
C HIS A 204 13.10 4.81 -13.43
N ARG A 205 13.01 5.98 -12.78
CA ARG A 205 14.16 6.72 -12.23
C ARG A 205 14.93 5.93 -11.18
N ASP A 206 14.24 5.16 -10.36
CA ASP A 206 14.83 4.28 -9.34
C ASP A 206 15.24 2.90 -9.87
N GLY A 207 14.96 2.60 -11.15
CA GLY A 207 15.19 1.29 -11.76
C GLY A 207 14.24 0.18 -11.29
N ASN A 208 13.29 0.48 -10.40
CA ASN A 208 12.29 -0.45 -9.92
C ASN A 208 11.06 -0.44 -10.84
N LYS A 209 10.90 -1.51 -11.63
CA LYS A 209 9.82 -1.68 -12.62
C LYS A 209 8.41 -1.77 -12.01
N LEU A 210 8.33 -2.01 -10.69
CA LEU A 210 7.06 -2.05 -9.96
C LEU A 210 6.63 -0.66 -9.46
N ASN A 211 7.57 0.28 -9.34
CA ASN A 211 7.29 1.62 -8.84
C ASN A 211 6.74 2.52 -9.96
N ASN A 212 5.43 2.44 -10.19
CA ASN A 212 4.74 3.19 -11.22
C ASN A 212 4.24 4.57 -10.75
N ALA A 213 4.72 5.08 -9.61
CA ALA A 213 4.38 6.43 -9.16
C ALA A 213 4.79 7.46 -10.24
N PRO A 214 3.92 8.42 -10.63
CA PRO A 214 4.24 9.38 -11.68
C PRO A 214 5.54 10.16 -11.44
N LEU A 215 5.90 10.40 -10.18
CA LEU A 215 7.16 11.06 -9.80
C LEU A 215 8.41 10.20 -10.08
N ASN A 216 8.25 8.88 -10.12
CA ASN A 216 9.32 7.92 -10.43
C ASN A 216 9.44 7.63 -11.94
N LEU A 217 8.46 8.04 -12.74
CA LEU A 217 8.51 7.85 -14.19
C LEU A 217 9.17 9.05 -14.89
N GLN A 218 9.76 8.78 -16.05
CA GLN A 218 10.34 9.80 -16.93
C GLN A 218 10.11 9.44 -18.40
N CYS A 219 9.64 10.39 -19.18
CA CYS A 219 9.35 10.22 -20.60
C CYS A 219 10.61 10.61 -21.39
N LEU A 220 11.26 9.65 -22.05
CA LEU A 220 12.55 9.86 -22.71
C LEU A 220 12.49 9.42 -24.18
N CYS A 221 13.20 10.11 -25.06
CA CYS A 221 13.48 9.57 -26.39
C CYS A 221 14.47 8.41 -26.30
N VAL A 222 14.47 7.54 -27.31
CA VAL A 222 15.32 6.33 -27.34
C VAL A 222 16.82 6.65 -27.18
N LEU A 223 17.27 7.81 -27.67
CA LEU A 223 18.65 8.27 -27.51
C LEU A 223 18.95 8.64 -26.05
N CYS A 224 18.17 9.55 -25.46
CA CYS A 224 18.36 9.95 -24.06
C CYS A 224 18.18 8.75 -23.10
N HIS A 225 17.22 7.86 -23.38
CA HIS A 225 17.01 6.66 -22.58
C HIS A 225 18.23 5.72 -22.61
N SER A 226 18.89 5.60 -23.77
CA SER A 226 20.10 4.78 -23.89
C SER A 226 21.32 5.32 -23.12
N GLN A 227 21.28 6.59 -22.69
CA GLN A 227 22.39 7.31 -22.06
C GLN A 227 22.12 7.63 -20.58
N VAL A 228 21.06 7.07 -19.98
CA VAL A 228 20.71 7.35 -18.58
C VAL A 228 21.82 6.91 -17.62
N ASP A 229 22.34 5.70 -17.84
CA ASP A 229 23.42 5.12 -17.05
C ASP A 229 24.15 4.03 -17.87
N GLN A 230 25.25 3.51 -17.31
CA GLN A 230 26.05 2.46 -17.95
C GLN A 230 25.24 1.19 -18.27
N ARG A 231 24.29 0.81 -17.41
CA ARG A 231 23.47 -0.39 -17.61
C ARG A 231 22.55 -0.22 -18.82
N HIS A 232 21.98 0.97 -19.01
CA HIS A 232 21.18 1.30 -20.19
C HIS A 232 22.07 1.34 -21.44
N GLU A 233 23.23 1.96 -21.39
CA GLU A 233 24.17 1.95 -22.52
C GLU A 233 24.47 0.51 -22.98
N GLU A 234 24.77 -0.39 -22.04
CA GLU A 234 25.02 -1.81 -22.33
C GLU A 234 23.79 -2.52 -22.91
N ASN A 235 22.60 -2.32 -22.33
CA ASN A 235 21.36 -2.91 -22.83
C ASN A 235 21.02 -2.47 -24.25
N PHE A 236 21.31 -1.21 -24.58
CA PHE A 236 21.06 -0.63 -25.90
C PHE A 236 22.14 -0.99 -26.93
N ARG A 237 23.27 -1.64 -26.58
CA ARG A 237 24.26 -2.16 -27.55
C ARG A 237 23.73 -3.29 -28.44
N ARG A 238 22.57 -3.87 -28.13
CA ARG A 238 21.94 -4.91 -28.96
C ARG A 238 21.63 -4.35 -30.36
N ARG A 239 21.92 -5.14 -31.41
CA ARG A 239 21.76 -4.73 -32.83
C ARG A 239 20.41 -4.07 -33.14
N ARG A 240 19.31 -4.60 -32.59
CA ARG A 240 17.95 -4.05 -32.80
C ARG A 240 17.83 -2.64 -32.22
N SER A 241 18.27 -2.45 -30.99
CA SER A 241 18.22 -1.17 -30.29
C SER A 241 19.11 -0.13 -30.96
N GLN A 242 20.31 -0.53 -31.41
CA GLN A 242 21.20 0.34 -32.18
C GLN A 242 20.55 0.82 -33.48
N LYS A 243 19.92 -0.08 -34.24
CA LYS A 243 19.20 0.30 -35.47
C LYS A 243 18.02 1.24 -35.20
N GLU A 244 17.34 1.08 -34.07
CA GLU A 244 16.27 1.99 -33.65
C GLU A 244 16.79 3.38 -33.32
N ILE A 245 17.90 3.48 -32.56
CA ILE A 245 18.59 4.74 -32.28
C ILE A 245 19.08 5.39 -33.57
N GLU A 246 19.71 4.65 -34.48
CA GLU A 246 20.17 5.17 -35.78
C GLU A 246 19.01 5.76 -36.60
N ASN A 247 17.88 5.04 -36.70
CA ASN A 247 16.70 5.53 -37.39
C ASN A 247 16.14 6.81 -36.75
N PHE A 248 16.10 6.86 -35.42
CA PHE A 248 15.67 8.03 -34.67
C PHE A 248 16.58 9.23 -34.94
N VAL A 249 17.90 9.05 -34.77
CA VAL A 249 18.90 10.11 -34.97
C VAL A 249 18.90 10.61 -36.42
N ASN A 250 18.78 9.72 -37.40
CA ASN A 250 18.73 10.12 -38.81
C ASN A 250 17.47 10.93 -39.14
N LYS A 251 16.34 10.59 -38.51
CA LYS A 251 15.06 11.27 -38.77
C LYS A 251 14.92 12.61 -38.04
N TYR A 252 15.45 12.69 -36.82
CA TYR A 252 15.30 13.85 -35.93
C TYR A 252 16.60 14.65 -35.75
N ARG A 253 17.56 14.51 -36.68
CA ARG A 253 18.90 15.12 -36.58
C ARG A 253 18.85 16.64 -36.38
N GLU A 254 18.02 17.33 -37.13
CA GLU A 254 17.92 18.79 -37.09
C GLU A 254 17.44 19.28 -35.72
N GLN A 255 16.44 18.60 -35.14
CA GLN A 255 15.89 18.96 -33.84
C GLN A 255 16.80 18.57 -32.67
N LEU A 256 17.71 17.61 -32.87
CA LEU A 256 18.70 17.22 -31.87
C LEU A 256 19.94 18.13 -31.84
N THR A 257 20.11 18.99 -32.85
CA THR A 257 21.26 19.88 -33.00
C THR A 257 20.90 21.36 -32.88
N ALA A 258 19.61 21.67 -32.76
CA ALA A 258 19.05 22.99 -32.48
C ALA A 258 19.04 23.29 -30.98
#